data_AF-A0A4Y1QRN4-F1
#
_entry.id   AF-A0A4Y1QRN4-F1
#
_cell.length_a   1.000
_cell.length_b   1.000
_cell.length_c   1.000
_cell.angle_alpha   90.00
_cell.angle_beta   90.00
_cell.angle_gamma   90.00
#
_symmetry.space_group_name_H-M   'P 1'
#
loop_
_entity.id
_entity.type
_entity.pdbx_description
1 polymer ?
#
loop_
_entity_poly.entity_id
_entity_poly.type
_entity_poly.pdbx_seq_one_letter_code
_entity_poly.pdbx_strand_id
1 'polypeptide(L)' 'MPPLSHQYLKLQTLDVQLDPTPLLVSVRTLIEAVKLEFKAQGFETQLPEFQVFFNDHVANDFNTLFKAFPIDRT' A
#
# COMPACT_ATOMS: atom_id res chain seq x y z
N MET A 1 -5.33 -30.81 -2.52
CA MET A 1 -5.45 -29.55 -1.77
C MET A 1 -5.09 -28.43 -2.73
N PRO A 2 -5.97 -27.46 -3.02
CA PRO A 2 -5.53 -26.28 -3.75
C PRO A 2 -4.51 -25.53 -2.88
N PRO A 3 -3.49 -24.87 -3.48
CA PRO A 3 -2.59 -24.04 -2.70
C PRO A 3 -3.41 -22.96 -1.97
N LEU A 4 -3.03 -22.64 -0.74
CA LEU A 4 -3.53 -21.45 -0.05
C LEU A 4 -3.19 -20.24 -0.93
N SER A 5 -4.16 -19.78 -1.71
CA SER A 5 -4.09 -18.51 -2.41
C SER A 5 -3.84 -17.45 -1.35
N HIS A 6 -2.61 -16.96 -1.25
CA HIS A 6 -2.34 -15.78 -0.45
C HIS A 6 -3.18 -14.66 -1.09
N GLN A 7 -4.19 -14.20 -0.37
CA GLN A 7 -5.08 -13.16 -0.85
C GLN A 7 -4.38 -11.82 -0.62
N TYR A 8 -3.97 -11.18 -1.71
CA TYR A 8 -3.35 -9.86 -1.69
C TYR A 8 -4.38 -8.81 -2.07
N LEU A 9 -4.39 -7.69 -1.33
CA LEU A 9 -5.06 -6.48 -1.76
C LEU A 9 -4.07 -5.62 -2.56
N LYS A 10 -4.34 -5.49 -3.86
CA LYS A 10 -3.55 -4.64 -4.76
C LYS A 10 -4.10 -3.23 -4.74
N LEU A 11 -3.27 -2.28 -4.35
CA LEU A 11 -3.56 -0.86 -4.32
C LEU A 11 -2.73 -0.18 -5.40
N GLN A 12 -3.35 0.65 -6.22
CA GLN A 12 -2.67 1.38 -7.28
C GLN A 12 -2.99 2.86 -7.18
N THR A 13 -1.96 3.69 -7.18
CA THR A 13 -2.10 5.14 -7.30
C THR A 13 -1.94 5.54 -8.77
N LEU A 14 -2.68 6.55 -9.21
CA LEU A 14 -2.56 7.15 -10.54
C LEU A 14 -2.09 8.60 -10.37
N ASP A 15 -1.15 9.03 -11.20
CA ASP A 15 -0.65 10.42 -11.26
C ASP A 15 0.08 10.86 -9.96
N VAL A 16 1.26 10.27 -9.71
CA VAL A 16 2.14 10.53 -8.55
C VAL A 16 2.97 11.81 -8.73
N GLN A 17 2.41 12.82 -9.42
CA GLN A 17 3.09 14.10 -9.64
C GLN A 17 3.06 15.02 -8.40
N LEU A 18 2.57 14.47 -7.27
CA LEU A 18 2.43 15.13 -5.98
C LEU A 18 3.64 14.86 -5.07
N ASP A 19 3.81 15.70 -4.05
CA ASP A 19 4.77 15.46 -2.98
C ASP A 19 4.60 14.03 -2.41
N PRO A 20 5.70 13.27 -2.22
CA PRO A 20 5.60 11.88 -1.80
C PRO A 20 5.05 11.74 -0.37
N THR A 21 5.14 12.77 0.47
CA THR A 21 4.69 12.72 1.86
C THR A 21 3.17 12.54 2.02
N PRO A 22 2.30 13.41 1.45
CA PRO A 22 0.85 13.22 1.52
C PRO A 22 0.38 11.93 0.84
N LEU A 23 1.09 11.47 -0.18
CA LEU A 23 0.81 10.20 -0.85
C LEU A 23 1.03 9.00 0.08
N LEU A 24 2.17 8.95 0.76
CA LEU A 24 2.48 7.89 1.74
C LEU A 24 1.50 7.90 2.92
N VAL A 25 1.10 9.10 3.39
CA VAL A 25 0.07 9.24 4.44
C VAL A 25 -1.28 8.69 3.97
N SER A 26 -1.67 8.97 2.72
CA SER A 26 -2.95 8.50 2.15
C SER A 26 -2.96 6.98 2.01
N VAL A 27 -1.89 6.38 1.49
CA VAL A 27 -1.73 4.91 1.39
C VAL A 27 -1.79 4.27 2.77
N ARG A 28 -1.08 4.83 3.77
CA ARG A 28 -1.12 4.32 5.15
C ARG A 28 -2.52 4.37 5.74
N THR A 29 -3.22 5.50 5.56
CA THR A 29 -4.59 5.69 6.06
C THR A 29 -5.54 4.65 5.47
N LEU A 30 -5.42 4.38 4.18
CA LEU A 30 -6.23 3.38 3.50
C LEU A 30 -5.94 1.96 4.03
N ILE A 31 -4.67 1.59 4.17
CA ILE A 31 -4.27 0.29 4.72
C ILE A 31 -4.85 0.11 6.13
N GLU A 32 -4.72 1.12 6.99
CA GLU A 32 -5.26 1.06 8.36
C GLU A 32 -6.79 0.98 8.39
N ALA A 33 -7.48 1.70 7.50
CA ALA A 33 -8.93 1.62 7.37
C ALA A 33 -9.38 0.20 6.96
N VAL A 34 -8.71 -0.40 5.98
CA VAL A 34 -9.00 -1.78 5.57
C VAL A 34 -8.73 -2.76 6.71
N LYS A 35 -7.60 -2.63 7.43
CA LYS A 35 -7.32 -3.46 8.60
C LYS A 35 -8.40 -3.33 9.66
N LEU A 36 -8.88 -2.12 9.93
CA LEU A 36 -9.93 -1.87 10.90
C LEU A 36 -11.24 -2.56 10.51
N GLU A 37 -11.63 -2.47 9.25
CA GLU A 37 -12.83 -3.17 8.73
C GLU A 37 -12.72 -4.69 8.86
N PHE A 38 -11.55 -5.25 8.53
CA PHE A 38 -11.30 -6.69 8.70
C PHE A 38 -11.40 -7.11 10.18
N LYS A 39 -10.87 -6.30 11.10
CA LYS A 39 -11.00 -6.56 12.52
C LYS A 39 -12.45 -6.47 12.99
N ALA A 40 -13.20 -5.46 12.54
CA ALA A 40 -14.61 -5.29 12.87
C ALA A 40 -15.47 -6.49 12.41
N GLN A 41 -15.06 -7.13 11.32
CA GLN A 41 -15.71 -8.34 10.79
C GLN A 41 -15.21 -9.65 11.42
N GLY A 42 -14.30 -9.59 12.39
CA GLY A 42 -13.77 -10.76 13.11
C GLY A 42 -12.64 -11.51 12.39
N PHE A 43 -12.05 -10.92 11.34
CA PHE A 43 -10.96 -11.51 10.55
C PHE A 43 -9.57 -11.06 11.02
N GLU A 44 -9.38 -10.78 12.32
CA GLU A 44 -8.11 -10.23 12.84
C GLU A 44 -6.88 -11.10 12.52
N THR A 45 -7.06 -12.42 12.44
CA THR A 45 -6.00 -13.40 12.15
C THR A 45 -5.79 -13.66 10.66
N GLN A 46 -6.61 -13.07 9.79
CA GLN A 46 -6.62 -13.28 8.34
C GLN A 46 -6.43 -11.97 7.57
N LEU A 47 -5.70 -11.02 8.14
CA LEU A 47 -5.39 -9.78 7.45
C LEU A 47 -4.65 -10.08 6.14
N PRO A 48 -5.13 -9.55 5.00
CA PRO A 48 -4.47 -9.77 3.72
C PRO A 48 -3.14 -9.02 3.67
N GLU A 49 -2.23 -9.54 2.85
CA GLU A 49 -1.02 -8.81 2.50
C GLU A 49 -1.37 -7.67 1.53
N PHE A 50 -0.77 -6.51 1.72
CA PHE A 50 -1.01 -5.33 0.88
C PHE A 50 0.13 -5.15 -0.10
N GLN A 51 -0.21 -5.04 -1.38
CA GLN A 51 0.75 -4.72 -2.44
C GLN A 51 0.38 -3.36 -3.05
N VAL A 52 1.24 -2.36 -2.85
CA VAL A 52 1.00 -1.00 -3.33
C VAL A 52 1.87 -0.73 -4.56
N PHE A 53 1.23 -0.30 -5.65
CA PHE A 53 1.87 0.09 -6.90
C PHE A 53 1.75 1.60 -7.07
N PHE A 54 2.90 2.25 -7.25
CA PHE A 54 2.99 3.67 -7.52
C PHE A 54 3.23 3.85 -9.02
N ASN A 55 2.20 4.29 -9.74
CA ASN A 55 2.28 4.50 -11.18
C ASN A 55 2.21 5.98 -11.54
N ASP A 56 3.03 6.37 -12.52
CA ASP A 56 3.10 7.72 -13.06
C ASP A 56 3.64 7.70 -14.50
N HIS A 57 3.70 8.87 -15.12
CA HIS A 57 4.43 9.13 -16.34
C HIS A 57 5.91 8.75 -16.21
N VAL A 58 6.50 8.28 -17.31
CA VAL A 58 7.91 7.82 -17.38
C VAL A 58 8.91 8.92 -16.99
N ALA A 59 8.51 10.19 -17.07
CA ALA A 59 9.33 11.33 -16.68
C ALA A 59 9.37 11.62 -15.17
N ASN A 60 8.57 10.90 -14.35
CA ASN A 60 8.54 11.12 -12.91
C ASN A 60 9.83 10.65 -12.23
N ASP A 61 10.27 11.37 -11.19
CA ASP A 61 11.43 10.99 -10.39
C ASP A 61 11.03 10.06 -9.24
N PHE A 62 10.91 8.77 -9.57
CA PHE A 62 10.65 7.73 -8.58
C PHE A 62 11.71 7.67 -7.47
N ASN A 63 12.94 8.18 -7.68
CA ASN A 63 13.95 8.16 -6.62
C ASN A 63 13.59 9.07 -5.44
N THR A 64 12.97 10.21 -5.73
CA THR A 64 12.47 11.12 -4.68
C THR A 64 11.35 10.46 -3.88
N LEU A 65 10.46 9.74 -4.55
CA LEU A 65 9.44 8.92 -3.90
C LEU A 65 10.08 7.83 -3.02
N PHE A 66 11.03 7.04 -3.55
CA PHE A 66 11.71 5.98 -2.79
C PHE A 66 12.49 6.49 -1.57
N LYS A 67 13.06 7.70 -1.63
CA LYS A 67 13.76 8.33 -0.50
C LYS A 67 12.81 8.79 0.60
N ALA A 68 11.57 9.13 0.25
CA ALA A 68 10.56 9.55 1.20
C ALA A 68 9.91 8.37 1.95
N PHE A 69 10.08 7.14 1.46
CA PHE A 69 9.61 5.96 2.21
C PHE A 69 10.33 5.85 3.55
N PRO A 70 9.60 5.55 4.63
CA PRO A 70 10.23 5.19 5.88
C PRO A 70 11.12 3.96 5.64
N ILE A 71 12.40 4.06 6.00
CA ILE A 71 13.35 2.95 5.94
C ILE A 71 12.95 1.96 7.04
N ASP A 72 12.00 1.09 6.76
CA ASP A 72 11.84 -0.16 7.48
C ASP A 72 12.41 -1.25 6.55
N ARG A 73 13.69 -1.58 6.79
CA ARG A 73 14.44 -2.63 6.07
C ARG A 73 14.66 -3.83 6.99
N THR A 74 13.64 -4.22 7.74
CA THR A 74 13.69 -5.35 8.66
C THR A 74 13.17 -6.62 8.01
#